data_AF-A0A8J5IHX2-F1
#
_entry.id   AF-A0A8J5IHX2-F1
#
_cell.length_a   1.000
_cell.length_b   1.000
_cell.length_c   1.000
_cell.angle_alpha   90.00
_cell.angle_beta   90.00
_cell.angle_gamma   90.00
#
_symmetry.space_group_name_H-M   'P 1'
#
loop_
_entity.id
_entity.type
_entity.pdbx_description
1 polymer ?
#
loop_
_entity_poly.entity_id
_entity_poly.type
_entity_poly.pdbx_seq_one_letter_code
_entity_poly.pdbx_strand_id
1 'polypeptide(L)' 'IFSIRTNTPVRTRNKRIAASKSPGKIIPESARFYNKTYVCTHHATPRQSRSGGVRPHQQSRKTGYPAQ' A
#
# COMPACT_ATOMS: atom_id res chain seq x y z
N ILE A 1 9.14 -12.94 -8.77
CA ILE A 1 8.95 -11.46 -8.62
C ILE A 1 9.83 -10.99 -7.48
N PHE A 2 10.84 -10.21 -7.80
CA PHE A 2 11.69 -9.58 -6.80
C PHE A 2 11.05 -8.27 -6.36
N SER A 3 10.72 -8.16 -5.08
CA SER A 3 10.19 -6.93 -4.48
C SER A 3 10.79 -6.72 -3.10
N ILE A 4 11.26 -5.50 -2.82
CA ILE A 4 11.79 -5.11 -1.52
C ILE A 4 10.89 -4.03 -0.94
N ARG A 5 10.43 -4.25 0.30
CA ARG A 5 9.74 -3.22 1.09
C ARG A 5 10.74 -2.59 2.05
N THR A 6 10.83 -1.26 2.04
CA THR A 6 11.59 -0.51 3.03
C THR A 6 10.65 0.08 4.07
N ASN A 7 11.14 0.17 5.31
CA ASN A 7 10.43 0.79 6.43
C ASN A 7 11.30 1.89 7.04
N THR A 8 11.40 3.03 6.34
CA THR A 8 12.26 4.13 6.78
C THR A 8 11.47 5.06 7.72
N PRO A 9 11.98 5.39 8.92
CA PRO A 9 11.33 6.37 9.79
C PRO A 9 11.13 7.72 9.07
N VAL A 10 9.97 8.36 9.28
CA VAL A 10 9.64 9.65 8.64
C VAL A 10 10.69 10.71 8.96
N ARG A 11 11.18 10.74 10.21
CA ARG A 11 12.26 11.63 10.64
C ARG A 11 13.52 11.49 9.79
N THR A 12 13.95 10.24 9.55
CA THR A 12 15.14 9.96 8.73
C THR A 12 14.92 10.37 7.28
N ARG A 13 13.72 10.14 6.74
CA ARG A 13 13.37 10.58 5.37
C ARG A 13 13.36 12.11 5.26
N ASN A 14 12.72 12.80 6.19
CA ASN A 14 12.61 14.26 6.17
C ASN A 14 13.99 14.92 6.28
N LYS A 15 14.89 14.39 7.13
CA LYS A 15 16.30 14.83 7.18
C LYS A 15 17.00 14.68 5.83
N ARG A 16 16.81 13.55 5.13
CA ARG A 16 17.36 13.34 3.77
C ARG A 16 16.77 14.30 2.75
N ILE A 17 15.47 14.58 2.82
CA ILE A 17 14.82 15.56 1.94
C ILE A 17 15.42 16.94 2.15
N ALA A 18 15.55 17.39 3.40
CA ALA A 18 16.12 18.69 3.73
C ALA A 18 17.60 18.82 3.31
N ALA A 19 18.39 17.74 3.42
CA ALA A 19 19.77 17.71 2.94
C ALA A 19 19.87 17.63 1.40
N SER A 20 18.82 17.15 0.73
CA SER A 20 18.78 17.05 -0.73
C SER A 20 18.29 18.37 -1.33
N LYS A 21 18.80 18.75 -2.51
CA LYS A 21 18.22 19.84 -3.31
C LYS A 21 16.91 19.44 -4.02
N SER A 22 16.37 18.25 -3.73
CA SER A 22 15.18 17.75 -4.42
C SER A 22 13.90 18.36 -3.82
N PRO A 23 12.90 18.72 -4.64
CA PRO A 23 11.62 19.20 -4.15
C PRO A 23 10.80 18.03 -3.56
N GLY A 24 11.13 17.65 -2.32
CA GLY A 24 10.41 16.64 -1.56
C GLY A 24 9.42 17.25 -0.57
N LYS A 25 8.16 16.81 -0.58
CA LYS A 25 7.19 17.19 0.47
C LYS A 25 7.58 16.55 1.80
N ILE A 26 7.63 17.36 2.85
CA ILE A 26 7.82 16.92 4.24
C ILE A 26 6.53 16.22 4.68
N ILE A 27 6.67 15.06 5.33
CA ILE A 27 5.55 14.30 5.89
C ILE A 27 5.47 14.57 7.40
N PRO A 28 4.26 14.71 7.98
CA PRO A 28 4.11 14.87 9.42
C PRO A 28 4.65 13.67 10.20
N GLU A 29 5.23 13.93 11.37
CA GLU A 29 5.86 12.90 12.21
C GLU A 29 4.84 11.90 12.81
N SER A 30 3.55 12.26 12.83
CA SER A 30 2.45 11.37 13.24
C SER A 30 2.36 10.09 12.41
N ALA A 31 2.81 10.11 11.15
CA ALA A 31 2.84 8.93 10.29
C ALA A 31 3.87 7.88 10.73
N ARG A 32 4.83 8.23 11.60
CA ARG A 32 5.94 7.42 12.18
C ARG A 32 6.90 6.81 11.15
N PHE A 33 6.38 6.05 10.20
CA PHE A 33 7.11 5.31 9.19
C PHE A 33 6.70 5.66 7.77
N TYR A 34 7.68 5.75 6.89
CA TYR A 34 7.49 5.89 5.46
C TYR A 34 7.90 4.60 4.74
N ASN A 35 6.90 3.89 4.24
CA ASN A 35 7.07 2.62 3.54
C ASN A 35 7.13 2.84 2.03
N LYS A 36 8.13 2.26 1.37
CA LYS A 36 8.18 2.15 -0.11
C LYS A 36 8.36 0.70 -0.50
N THR A 37 7.67 0.30 -1.56
CA THR A 37 7.84 -1.01 -2.19
C THR A 37 8.50 -0.80 -3.54
N TYR A 38 9.69 -1.37 -3.72
CA TYR A 38 10.37 -1.42 -5.01
C TYR A 38 10.07 -2.77 -5.65
N VAL A 39 9.69 -2.75 -6.92
CA VAL A 39 9.38 -3.96 -7.70
C VAL A 39 10.32 -3.97 -8.90
N CYS A 40 11.00 -5.11 -9.12
CA CYS A 40 11.81 -5.30 -10.31
C CYS A 40 10.91 -5.45 -11.54
N THR A 41 11.11 -4.58 -12.54
CA THR A 41 10.35 -4.58 -13.80
C THR A 41 10.97 -5.47 -14.88
N HIS A 42 12.24 -5.86 -14.73
CA HIS A 42 12.99 -6.60 -15.77
C HIS A 42 12.59 -8.08 -15.91
N HIS A 43 12.06 -8.74 -14.86
CA HIS A 43 11.70 -10.17 -14.89
C HIS A 43 10.50 -10.52 -13.98
N ALA A 44 9.38 -9.81 -14.12
CA ALA A 44 8.21 -10.05 -13.28
C ALA A 44 6.97 -10.46 -14.08
N THR A 45 6.68 -11.77 -14.12
CA THR A 45 5.27 -12.21 -14.13
C THR A 45 4.58 -11.58 -12.91
N PRO A 46 3.46 -10.85 -13.04
CA PRO A 46 2.80 -10.20 -11.90
C PRO A 46 2.48 -11.18 -10.77
N ARG A 47 2.43 -10.71 -9.52
CA ARG A 47 2.11 -11.58 -8.38
C ARG A 47 0.65 -11.92 -8.54
N GLN A 48 0.37 -13.14 -9.00
CA GLN A 48 -0.98 -13.68 -9.06
C GLN A 48 -1.60 -13.45 -7.68
N SER A 49 -2.66 -12.65 -7.61
CA SER A 49 -3.36 -12.44 -6.34
C SER A 49 -3.86 -13.80 -5.89
N ARG A 50 -3.56 -14.17 -4.65
CA ARG A 50 -4.12 -15.42 -4.07
C ARG A 50 -5.64 -15.34 -3.92
N SER A 51 -6.21 -14.13 -3.93
CA SER A 51 -7.64 -13.93 -4.05
C SER A 51 -8.02 -13.97 -5.52
N GLY A 52 -8.89 -14.91 -5.90
CA GLY A 52 -9.43 -15.04 -7.25
C GLY A 52 -10.37 -13.90 -7.66
N GLY A 53 -10.31 -12.71 -7.04
CA GLY A 53 -11.05 -11.49 -7.41
C GLY A 53 -12.57 -11.55 -7.37
N VAL A 54 -13.16 -12.74 -7.31
CA VAL A 54 -14.59 -12.94 -7.23
C VAL A 54 -14.98 -12.79 -5.76
N ARG A 55 -15.52 -11.62 -5.41
CA ARG A 55 -16.38 -11.53 -4.24
C ARG A 55 -17.47 -12.59 -4.45
N PRO A 56 -17.65 -13.58 -3.57
CA PRO A 56 -18.80 -14.46 -3.70
C PRO A 56 -20.04 -13.58 -3.70
N HIS A 57 -20.82 -13.67 -4.78
CA HIS A 57 -22.08 -12.95 -4.89
C HIS A 57 -23.02 -13.52 -3.82
N GLN A 58 -23.02 -12.89 -2.65
CA GLN A 58 -23.92 -13.27 -1.57
C GLN A 58 -25.33 -12.94 -2.04
N GLN A 59 -26.07 -13.95 -2.48
CA GLN A 59 -27.47 -13.80 -2.83
C GLN A 59 -28.20 -13.31 -1.56
N SER A 60 -28.81 -12.13 -1.63
CA SER A 60 -29.68 -11.67 -0.55
C SER A 60 -30.84 -12.65 -0.47
N ARG A 61 -30.95 -13.38 0.64
CA ARG A 61 -32.17 -14.13 0.92
C ARG A 61 -33.21 -13.12 1.35
N LYS A 62 -34.40 -13.18 0.75
CA LYS A 62 -35.57 -12.43 1.19
C LYS A 62 -35.92 -12.89 2.61
N THR A 63 -35.37 -12.23 3.62
CA THR A 63 -35.90 -12.32 4.97
C THR A 63 -37.30 -11.73 4.89
N GLY A 64 -38.34 -12.51 5.15
CA GLY A 64 -39.75 -12.12 5.06
C GLY A 64 -40.18 -11.04 6.07
N TYR A 65 -39.24 -10.25 6.56
CA TYR A 65 -39.44 -9.19 7.53
C TYR A 65 -39.14 -7.84 6.87
N PRO A 66 -39.95 -6.80 7.13
CA PRO A 66 -39.61 -5.45 6.70
C PRO A 66 -38.30 -5.03 7.38
N ALA A 67 -37.41 -4.41 6.60
CA ALA A 67 -36.17 -3.84 7.12
C ALA A 67 -36.51 -2.78 8.19
N GLN A 68 -35.76 -2.80 9.30
CA GLN A 68 -35.89 -1.85 10.40
C GLN A 68 -35.14 -0.55 10.12
#